data_AF-A0A433SB95-F1
#
_entry.id   AF-A0A433SB95-F1
#
_cell.length_a   1.000
_cell.length_b   1.000
_cell.length_c   1.000
_cell.angle_alpha   90.00
_cell.angle_beta   90.00
_cell.angle_gamma   90.00
#
_symmetry.space_group_name_H-M   'P 1'
#
loop_
_entity.id
_entity.type
_entity.pdbx_description
1 polymer ?
#
loop_
_entity_poly.entity_id
_entity_poly.type
_entity_poly.pdbx_seq_one_letter_code
_entity_poly.pdbx_strand_id
1 'polypeptide(L)' 'MVNHLHLYYLHNPGDEDPAKDVLLALGNVLKEIYTAKLKMQFPDQPCEVEFYIPAQNDDLDSYQISFWQTGGENIPATIP' A
#
# COMPACT_ATOMS: atom_id res chain seq x y z
N MET A 1 -1.58 4.22 10.18
CA MET A 1 -1.69 3.29 9.02
C MET A 1 -0.50 2.34 9.12
N VAL A 2 -0.71 1.03 9.06
CA VAL A 2 0.41 0.05 9.09
C VAL A 2 0.96 -0.04 7.67
N ASN A 3 2.23 0.32 7.46
CA ASN A 3 2.92 0.20 6.18
C ASN A 3 4.02 -0.90 6.25
N HIS A 4 4.75 -1.11 5.16
CA HIS A 4 5.87 -2.05 5.06
C HIS A 4 6.98 -1.76 6.09
N LEU A 5 7.20 -0.51 6.48
CA LEU A 5 8.14 -0.14 7.56
C LEU A 5 7.67 -0.68 8.93
N HIS A 6 6.37 -0.57 9.23
CA HIS A 6 5.80 -1.15 10.46
C HIS A 6 5.94 -2.69 10.48
N LEU A 7 5.82 -3.35 9.32
CA LEU A 7 6.06 -4.80 9.23
C LEU A 7 7.53 -5.15 9.43
N TYR A 8 8.46 -4.37 8.87
CA TYR A 8 9.88 -4.57 9.11
C TYR A 8 10.22 -4.50 10.60
N TYR A 9 9.78 -3.46 11.30
CA TYR A 9 10.02 -3.29 12.73
C TYR A 9 9.32 -4.35 13.59
N LEU A 10 8.17 -4.87 13.16
CA LEU A 10 7.51 -5.99 13.85
C LEU A 10 8.39 -7.25 13.83
N HIS A 11 9.11 -7.49 12.73
CA HIS A 11 9.96 -8.66 12.56
C HIS A 11 11.40 -8.45 13.03
N ASN A 12 11.87 -7.21 13.15
CA ASN A 12 13.20 -6.83 13.64
C ASN A 12 13.09 -5.82 14.80
N PRO A 13 12.53 -6.23 15.96
CA PRO A 13 12.44 -5.34 17.11
C PRO A 13 13.83 -5.09 17.70
N GLY A 14 14.41 -3.93 17.40
CA GLY A 14 15.65 -3.43 18.03
C GLY A 14 16.89 -3.34 17.14
N ASP A 15 16.74 -3.37 15.81
CA ASP A 15 17.86 -3.38 14.86
C ASP A 15 18.07 -2.03 14.12
N GLU A 16 19.14 -1.96 13.34
CA GLU A 16 19.48 -0.85 12.43
C GLU A 16 18.36 -0.49 11.44
N ASP A 17 18.40 0.72 10.89
CA ASP A 17 17.43 1.16 9.89
C ASP A 17 17.40 0.20 8.68
N PRO A 18 16.21 -0.17 8.18
CA PRO A 18 16.09 -1.12 7.09
C PRO A 18 16.79 -0.63 5.83
N ALA A 19 17.55 -1.53 5.21
CA ALA A 19 18.06 -1.28 3.86
C ALA A 19 16.90 -1.02 2.90
N LYS A 20 17.02 0.06 2.12
CA LYS A 20 15.99 0.51 1.17
C LYS A 20 15.46 -0.59 0.24
N ASP A 21 16.34 -1.45 -0.27
CA ASP A 21 15.95 -2.54 -1.17
C ASP A 21 15.01 -3.54 -0.49
N VAL A 22 15.15 -3.73 0.83
CA VAL A 22 14.26 -4.58 1.63
C VAL A 22 12.87 -3.97 1.71
N LEU A 23 12.78 -2.66 1.95
CA LEU A 23 11.50 -1.94 2.01
C LEU A 23 10.78 -1.93 0.66
N LEU A 24 11.52 -1.73 -0.42
CA LEU A 24 10.98 -1.82 -1.79
C LEU A 24 10.45 -3.21 -2.09
N ALA A 25 11.22 -4.26 -1.77
CA ALA A 25 10.78 -5.63 -1.97
C ALA A 25 9.51 -5.94 -1.16
N LEU A 26 9.48 -5.54 0.12
CA LEU A 26 8.34 -5.77 1.00
C LEU A 26 7.09 -5.01 0.55
N GLY A 27 7.24 -3.74 0.13
CA GLY A 27 6.13 -2.95 -0.38
C GLY A 27 5.53 -3.53 -1.66
N ASN A 28 6.34 -4.06 -2.57
CA ASN A 28 5.85 -4.76 -3.76
C ASN A 28 5.08 -6.04 -3.40
N VAL A 29 5.59 -6.84 -2.46
CA VAL A 29 4.88 -8.04 -1.97
C VAL A 29 3.54 -7.66 -1.34
N LEU A 30 3.49 -6.57 -0.55
CA LEU A 30 2.23 -6.09 0.00
C LEU A 30 1.25 -5.66 -1.09
N LYS A 31 1.71 -4.93 -2.11
CA LYS A 31 0.87 -4.56 -3.26
C LYS A 31 0.24 -5.79 -3.91
N GLU A 32 1.01 -6.86 -4.11
CA GLU A 32 0.51 -8.12 -4.67
C GLU A 32 -0.53 -8.78 -3.77
N ILE A 33 -0.24 -8.90 -2.47
CA ILE A 33 -1.16 -9.48 -1.49
C ILE A 33 -2.48 -8.72 -1.45
N TYR A 34 -2.43 -7.38 -1.38
CA TYR A 34 -3.63 -6.54 -1.37
C TYR A 34 -4.40 -6.65 -2.69
N THR A 35 -3.69 -6.67 -3.83
CA THR A 35 -4.32 -6.86 -5.15
C THR A 35 -5.08 -8.18 -5.20
N ALA A 36 -4.46 -9.28 -4.77
CA ALA A 36 -5.10 -10.60 -4.77
C ALA A 36 -6.29 -10.65 -3.80
N LYS A 37 -6.12 -10.11 -2.58
CA LYS A 37 -7.16 -10.09 -1.55
C LYS A 37 -8.39 -9.29 -2.00
N LEU A 38 -8.18 -8.08 -2.53
CA LEU A 38 -9.29 -7.22 -2.97
C LEU A 38 -10.04 -7.84 -4.15
N LYS A 39 -9.35 -8.42 -5.13
CA LYS A 39 -9.99 -9.16 -6.23
C LYS A 39 -10.83 -10.34 -5.74
N MET A 40 -10.36 -11.05 -4.71
CA MET A 40 -11.09 -12.18 -4.12
C MET A 40 -12.32 -11.71 -3.32
N GLN A 41 -12.19 -10.62 -2.55
CA GLN A 41 -13.26 -10.14 -1.67
C GLN A 41 -14.33 -9.32 -2.41
N PHE A 42 -13.94 -8.63 -3.48
CA PHE A 42 -14.80 -7.72 -4.24
C PHE A 42 -14.72 -8.03 -5.75
N PRO A 43 -15.15 -9.23 -6.19
CA PRO A 43 -14.98 -9.66 -7.59
C PRO A 43 -15.72 -8.77 -8.60
N ASP A 44 -16.83 -8.16 -8.20
CA ASP A 44 -17.67 -7.31 -9.05
C ASP A 44 -17.32 -5.81 -8.96
N GLN A 45 -16.42 -5.43 -8.04
CA GLN A 45 -16.01 -4.05 -7.79
C GLN A 45 -14.49 -3.99 -7.92
N PRO A 46 -13.95 -3.79 -9.13
CA PRO A 46 -12.52 -3.84 -9.34
C PRO A 46 -11.82 -2.80 -8.49
N CYS A 47 -10.79 -3.21 -7.76
CA CYS A 47 -9.94 -2.31 -6.99
C CYS A 47 -8.57 -2.20 -7.65
N GLU A 48 -8.02 -1.00 -7.67
CA GLU A 48 -6.63 -0.75 -8.00
C GLU A 48 -5.82 -0.57 -6.73
N VAL A 49 -4.58 -1.08 -6.73
CA VAL A 49 -3.64 -0.96 -5.62
C VAL A 49 -2.37 -0.34 -6.15
N GLU A 50 -1.93 0.74 -5.51
CA GLU A 50 -0.71 1.44 -5.82
C GLU A 50 0.28 1.33 -4.67
N PHE A 51 1.56 1.20 -5.03
CA PHE A 51 2.67 1.36 -4.10
C PHE A 51 3.42 2.62 -4.50
N TYR A 52 3.20 3.69 -3.75
CA TYR A 52 3.86 4.97 -3.95
C TYR A 52 5.29 4.91 -3.40
N ILE A 53 6.23 5.28 -4.27
CA ILE A 53 7.65 5.43 -3.93
C ILE A 53 7.98 6.93 -4.06
N PRO A 54 8.43 7.60 -2.98
CA PRO A 54 8.74 9.03 -3.01
C PRO A 54 9.91 9.34 -3.95
N ALA A 55 9.89 10.54 -4.53
CA ALA A 55 10.93 11.00 -5.45
C ALA A 55 12.31 11.10 -4.76
N GLN A 56 12.31 11.52 -3.50
CA GLN A 56 13.47 11.37 -2.62
C GLN A 56 13.40 9.99 -1.97
N ASN A 57 14.22 9.10 -2.51
CA ASN A 57 14.23 7.69 -2.19
C ASN A 57 14.71 7.34 -0.76
N ASP A 58 15.19 8.34 -0.01
CA ASP A 58 15.67 8.19 1.37
C ASP A 58 14.57 8.58 2.39
N ASP A 59 13.43 9.11 1.91
CA ASP A 59 12.25 9.37 2.74
C ASP A 59 11.42 8.08 2.90
N LEU A 60 11.96 7.14 3.67
CA LEU A 60 11.40 5.79 3.83
C LEU A 60 10.00 5.78 4.48
N ASP A 61 9.70 6.79 5.30
CA ASP A 61 8.42 6.94 5.98
C ASP A 61 7.27 7.30 5.02
N SER A 62 7.60 8.00 3.93
CA SER A 62 6.64 8.44 2.91
C SER A 62 6.21 7.34 1.94
N TYR A 63 6.80 6.15 2.02
CA TYR A 63 6.36 5.01 1.22
C TYR A 63 4.96 4.57 1.65
N GLN A 64 4.05 4.44 0.68
CA GLN A 64 2.63 4.22 0.97
C GLN A 64 2.01 3.16 0.05
N ILE A 65 1.17 2.29 0.63
CA ILE A 65 0.26 1.43 -0.13
C ILE A 65 -1.13 2.07 -0.08
N SER A 66 -1.68 2.34 -1.25
CA SER A 66 -3.01 2.94 -1.43
C SER A 66 -3.87 2.04 -2.30
N PHE A 67 -5.18 2.07 -2.11
CA PHE A 67 -6.12 1.36 -2.98
C PHE A 67 -7.45 2.11 -3.11
N TRP A 68 -8.13 1.93 -4.24
CA TRP A 68 -9.44 2.53 -4.52
C TRP A 68 -10.21 1.64 -5.48
N GLN A 69 -11.55 1.79 -5.48
CA GLN A 69 -12.40 1.12 -6.46
C GLN A 69 -12.33 1.85 -7.80
N THR A 70 -12.15 1.10 -8.89
CA THR A 70 -12.20 1.61 -10.25
C THR A 70 -13.62 1.48 -10.77
N GLY A 71 -14.15 2.54 -11.40
CA GLY A 71 -15.52 2.53 -11.94
C GLY A 71 -16.64 2.57 -10.90
N GLY A 72 -16.34 2.80 -9.62
CA GLY A 72 -17.34 3.20 -8.64
C GLY A 72 -18.00 4.51 -9.09
N GLU A 73 -19.32 4.57 -8.99
CA GLU A 73 -20.12 5.74 -9.35
C GLU A 73 -19.49 7.01 -8.75
N ASN A 74 -19.24 8.01 -9.60
CA ASN A 74 -19.25 9.39 -9.13
C ASN A 74 -20.64 9.57 -8.51
N ILE A 75 -20.82 9.32 -7.21
CA ILE A 75 -22.01 9.78 -6.52
C ILE A 75 -21.88 11.31 -6.59
N PRO A 76 -22.70 12.02 -7.41
CA PRO A 76 -22.70 13.46 -7.34
C PRO A 76 -23.13 13.78 -5.91
N ALA A 77 -22.42 14.69 -5.24
CA ALA A 77 -22.88 15.23 -3.97
C ALA A 77 -24.33 15.71 -4.20
N THR A 78 -25.30 14.92 -3.74
CA THR A 78 -26.69 15.31 -3.74
C THR A 78 -26.81 16.24 -2.54
N ILE A 79 -26.51 17.50 -2.80
CA ILE A 79 -26.73 18.60 -1.88
C ILE A 79 -28.26 18.74 -1.77
N PRO A 80 -28.84 18.61 -0.56
CA PRO A 80 -30.27 18.87 -0.35
C PRO A 80 -30.65 20.34 -0.59
#